data_AF-A0A4R2IJF7-F1
#
_entry.id   AF-A0A4R2IJF7-F1
#
_cell.length_a   1.000
_cell.length_b   1.000
_cell.length_c   1.000
_cell.angle_alpha   90.00
_cell.angle_beta   90.00
_cell.angle_gamma   90.00
#
_symmetry.space_group_name_H-M   'P 1'
#
loop_
_entity.id
_entity.type
_entity.pdbx_description
1 polymer ?
#
loop_
_entity_poly.entity_id
_entity_poly.type
_entity_poly.pdbx_seq_one_letter_code
_entity_poly.pdbx_strand_id
1 'polypeptide(L)'
;MVMTPRIGADFVEWLSAPDDRTLGVVDFSIFPHLDAFPQKTVADANRWAADIGVPSDAIDEQTAIKVADGSVEVVSEGQWTKFES
;
A
#
# COMPACT_ATOMS: atom_id res chain seq x y z
N MET A 1 -1.87 6.38 -3.45
CA MET A 1 -2.73 5.26 -2.99
C MET A 1 -4.23 5.48 -3.24
N VAL A 2 -4.70 6.59 -3.85
CA VAL A 2 -6.16 6.84 -4.05
C VAL A 2 -6.94 5.75 -4.80
N MET A 3 -6.24 4.93 -5.59
CA MET A 3 -6.84 3.86 -6.42
C MET A 3 -7.12 2.57 -5.64
N THR A 4 -6.50 2.37 -4.47
CA THR A 4 -6.66 1.16 -3.64
C THR A 4 -8.06 1.14 -3.00
N PRO A 5 -8.52 0.05 -2.36
CA PRO A 5 -9.82 0.04 -1.70
C PRO A 5 -9.79 0.78 -0.35
N ARG A 6 -8.63 0.77 0.33
CA ARG A 6 -8.37 1.52 1.55
C ARG A 6 -6.88 1.79 1.72
N ILE A 7 -6.52 2.73 2.59
CA ILE A 7 -5.13 3.14 2.84
C ILE A 7 -4.64 2.87 4.27
N GLY A 8 -5.53 2.47 5.19
CA GLY A 8 -5.21 2.31 6.61
C GLY A 8 -5.29 3.65 7.35
N ALA A 9 -5.68 3.59 8.63
CA ALA A 9 -5.89 4.78 9.45
C ALA A 9 -4.65 5.68 9.56
N ASP A 10 -3.45 5.09 9.54
CA ASP A 10 -2.16 5.81 9.64
C ASP A 10 -1.91 6.79 8.49
N PHE A 11 -2.60 6.63 7.36
CA PHE A 11 -2.44 7.49 6.18
C PHE A 11 -3.60 8.49 6.00
N VAL A 12 -4.54 8.55 6.95
CA VAL A 12 -5.64 9.52 6.96
C VAL A 12 -5.19 10.78 7.71
N GLU A 13 -4.75 11.80 6.98
CA GLU A 13 -4.19 13.03 7.57
C GLU A 13 -5.19 14.20 7.64
N TRP A 14 -6.45 14.04 7.22
CA TRP A 14 -7.46 15.10 7.24
C TRP A 14 -8.64 14.78 8.16
N LEU A 15 -8.97 15.75 9.01
CA LEU A 15 -9.95 15.61 10.11
C LEU A 15 -11.39 15.29 9.69
N SER A 16 -11.75 15.60 8.44
CA SER A 16 -13.12 15.38 7.94
C SER A 16 -13.33 14.03 7.26
N ALA A 17 -12.29 13.17 7.20
CA ALA A 17 -12.42 11.84 6.62
C ALA A 17 -13.39 10.99 7.47
N PRO A 18 -14.43 10.37 6.88
CA PRO A 18 -15.28 9.46 7.63
C PRO A 18 -14.58 8.13 7.96
N ASP A 19 -13.64 7.71 7.12
CA ASP A 19 -12.83 6.49 7.25
C ASP A 19 -11.62 6.52 6.28
N ASP A 20 -10.94 5.39 6.11
CA ASP A 20 -9.74 5.20 5.28
C ASP A 20 -10.03 4.62 3.88
N ARG A 21 -11.30 4.55 3.46
CA ARG A 21 -11.68 4.01 2.14
C ARG A 21 -11.33 4.96 1.02
N THR A 22 -10.98 4.38 -0.11
CA THR A 22 -10.57 5.10 -1.33
C THR A 22 -11.35 4.58 -2.55
N LEU A 23 -10.88 4.83 -3.79
CA LEU A 23 -11.71 4.59 -4.99
C LEU A 23 -11.98 3.11 -5.30
N GLY A 24 -11.13 2.19 -4.83
CA GLY A 24 -11.33 0.75 -5.04
C GLY A 24 -11.27 0.33 -6.51
N VAL A 25 -10.39 0.96 -7.30
CA VAL A 25 -10.19 0.61 -8.72
C VAL A 25 -9.30 -0.63 -8.86
N VAL A 26 -8.48 -0.91 -7.85
CA VAL A 26 -7.71 -2.15 -7.71
C VAL A 26 -8.10 -2.86 -6.41
N ASP A 27 -7.84 -4.16 -6.34
CA ASP A 27 -8.26 -5.02 -5.21
C ASP A 27 -7.19 -5.20 -4.13
N PHE A 28 -6.14 -4.37 -4.14
CA PHE A 28 -5.03 -4.42 -3.19
C PHE A 28 -4.68 -3.03 -2.64
N SER A 29 -4.04 -2.99 -1.48
CA SER A 29 -3.53 -1.77 -0.85
C SER A 29 -2.01 -1.67 -0.95
N ILE A 30 -1.47 -0.47 -0.82
CA ILE A 30 -0.03 -0.21 -0.98
C ILE A 30 0.50 0.51 0.26
N PHE A 31 1.59 0.02 0.85
CA PHE A 31 2.42 0.78 1.79
C PHE A 31 3.58 1.43 1.03
N PRO A 32 3.55 2.75 0.77
CA PRO A 32 4.58 3.41 -0.02
C PRO A 32 5.80 3.77 0.84
N HIS A 33 6.90 4.12 0.16
CA HIS A 33 8.11 4.67 0.76
C HIS A 33 8.84 3.73 1.71
N LEU A 34 8.77 2.41 1.47
CA LEU A 34 9.44 1.40 2.29
C LEU A 34 10.92 1.75 2.48
N ASP A 35 11.35 1.77 3.75
CA ASP A 35 12.69 2.11 4.25
C ASP A 35 13.24 3.49 3.83
N ALA A 36 12.40 4.39 3.30
CA ALA A 36 12.83 5.74 2.93
C ALA A 36 12.94 6.70 4.14
N PHE A 37 12.14 6.48 5.20
CA PHE A 37 12.05 7.36 6.39
C PHE A 37 11.81 6.55 7.68
N PRO A 38 12.04 7.13 8.88
CA PRO A 38 11.94 6.40 10.15
C PRO A 38 10.61 5.70 10.44
N GLN A 39 9.48 6.18 9.90
CA GLN A 39 8.15 5.58 10.08
C GLN A 39 7.72 4.69 8.90
N LYS A 40 8.65 4.32 8.02
CA LYS A 40 8.40 3.49 6.84
C LYS A 40 9.18 2.20 6.86
N THR A 41 9.45 1.66 8.05
CA THR A 41 10.24 0.43 8.17
C THR A 41 9.46 -0.81 7.75
N VAL A 42 10.16 -1.91 7.46
CA VAL A 42 9.52 -3.23 7.29
C VAL A 42 8.62 -3.61 8.48
N ALA A 43 8.97 -3.22 9.70
CA ALA A 43 8.13 -3.49 10.87
C ALA A 43 6.83 -2.67 10.84
N ASP A 44 6.87 -1.43 10.38
CA ASP A 44 5.68 -0.58 10.22
C ASP A 44 4.79 -1.11 9.11
N ALA A 45 5.37 -1.53 7.98
CA ALA A 45 4.66 -2.18 6.88
C ALA A 45 3.93 -3.45 7.33
N ASN A 46 4.58 -4.31 8.14
CA ASN A 46 3.95 -5.51 8.69
C ASN A 46 2.76 -5.20 9.61
N ARG A 47 2.87 -4.19 10.48
CA ARG A 47 1.76 -3.78 11.36
C ARG A 47 0.60 -3.24 10.53
N TRP A 48 0.90 -2.34 9.60
CA TRP A 48 -0.11 -1.79 8.69
C TRP A 48 -0.81 -2.89 7.88
N ALA A 49 -0.08 -3.86 7.35
CA ALA A 49 -0.64 -4.96 6.56
C ALA A 49 -1.54 -5.88 7.40
N ALA A 50 -1.24 -6.08 8.69
CA ALA A 50 -2.10 -6.84 9.58
C ALA A 50 -3.48 -6.18 9.79
N ASP A 51 -3.56 -4.85 9.76
CA ASP A 51 -4.79 -4.09 9.98
C ASP A 51 -5.58 -3.80 8.68
N ILE A 52 -4.91 -3.83 7.52
CA ILE A 52 -5.52 -3.45 6.24
C ILE A 52 -6.56 -4.46 5.76
N GLY A 53 -6.42 -5.75 6.11
CA GLY A 53 -7.43 -6.78 5.88
C GLY A 53 -7.73 -7.09 4.40
N VAL A 54 -6.87 -6.66 3.49
CA VAL A 54 -6.94 -6.92 2.04
C VAL A 54 -5.53 -7.25 1.53
N PRO A 55 -5.37 -7.90 0.37
CA PRO A 55 -4.06 -8.09 -0.24
C PRO A 55 -3.29 -6.78 -0.29
N SER A 56 -2.01 -6.81 0.01
CA SER A 56 -1.22 -5.58 0.04
C SER A 56 0.24 -5.79 -0.27
N ASP A 57 0.87 -4.71 -0.76
CA ASP A 57 2.29 -4.67 -1.09
C ASP A 57 2.95 -3.46 -0.40
N ALA A 58 4.10 -3.67 0.24
CA ALA A 58 5.00 -2.58 0.60
C ALA A 58 6.01 -2.38 -0.52
N ILE A 59 6.17 -1.15 -0.96
CA ILE A 59 7.02 -0.78 -2.09
C ILE A 59 7.93 0.39 -1.73
N ASP A 60 9.16 0.37 -2.23
CA ASP A 60 10.11 1.48 -2.11
C ASP A 60 10.01 2.46 -3.29
N GLU A 61 10.92 3.43 -3.34
CA GLU A 61 10.97 4.48 -4.37
C GLU A 61 11.34 3.96 -5.77
N GLN A 62 11.86 2.74 -5.88
CA GLN A 62 12.30 2.13 -7.14
C GLN A 62 11.38 0.98 -7.57
N THR A 63 10.14 0.99 -7.07
CA THR A 63 9.13 -0.02 -7.36
C THR A 63 7.83 0.63 -7.84
N ALA A 64 7.24 0.04 -8.87
CA ALA A 64 5.93 0.41 -9.41
C ALA A 64 5.04 -0.83 -9.59
N ILE A 65 3.73 -0.62 -9.53
CA ILE A 65 2.74 -1.67 -9.82
C ILE A 65 1.98 -1.27 -11.08
N LYS A 66 2.07 -2.10 -12.11
CA LYS A 66 1.37 -1.92 -13.39
C LYS A 66 0.10 -2.76 -13.38
N VAL A 67 -1.02 -2.14 -13.74
CA VAL A 67 -2.29 -2.83 -13.96
C VAL A 67 -2.75 -2.58 -15.40
N ALA A 68 -2.80 -3.64 -16.20
CA ALA A 68 -3.19 -3.58 -17.61
C ALA A 68 -3.87 -4.89 -18.03
N ASP A 69 -4.96 -4.81 -18.78
CA ASP A 69 -5.68 -5.96 -19.35
C ASP A 69 -6.03 -7.05 -18.32
N GLY A 70 -6.40 -6.65 -17.10
CA GLY A 70 -6.73 -7.56 -16.00
C GLY A 70 -5.53 -8.22 -15.32
N SER A 71 -4.30 -7.86 -15.68
CA SER A 71 -3.06 -8.34 -15.06
C SER A 71 -2.46 -7.30 -14.11
N VAL A 72 -1.84 -7.78 -13.02
CA VAL A 72 -1.08 -6.98 -12.05
C VAL A 72 0.38 -7.44 -12.09
N GLU A 73 1.30 -6.51 -12.33
CA GLU A 73 2.73 -6.77 -12.41
C GLU A 73 3.49 -5.79 -11.51
N VAL A 74 4.44 -6.29 -10.71
CA VAL A 74 5.39 -5.47 -9.97
C VAL A 74 6.63 -5.26 -10.82
N VAL A 75 6.97 -4.01 -11.12
CA VAL A 75 8.16 -3.59 -11.86
C VAL A 75 9.10 -2.90 -10.87
N SER A 76 10.27 -3.48 -10.61
CA SER A 76 11.14 -3.02 -9.53
C SER A 76 12.63 -3.17 -9.83
N GLU A 77 13.41 -2.16 -9.45
CA GLU A 77 14.87 -2.24 -9.25
C GLU A 77 15.24 -2.18 -7.76
N GLY A 78 14.23 -2.11 -6.88
CA GLY A 78 14.33 -1.87 -5.45
C GLY A 78 13.87 -3.05 -4.59
N GLN A 79 13.40 -2.73 -3.39
CA GLN A 79 12.82 -3.65 -2.43
C GLN A 79 11.31 -3.49 -2.35
N TRP A 80 10.64 -4.63 -2.28
CA TRP A 80 9.21 -4.70 -2.05
C TRP A 80 8.87 -6.01 -1.33
N THR A 81 7.69 -6.06 -0.74
CA THR A 81 7.18 -7.26 -0.06
C THR A 81 5.69 -7.34 -0.24
N LYS A 82 5.21 -8.53 -0.61
CA LYS A 82 3.79 -8.84 -0.67
C LYS A 82 3.32 -9.42 0.67
N PHE A 83 2.16 -8.98 1.12
CA PHE A 83 1.46 -9.54 2.27
C PHE A 83 0.20 -10.25 1.77
N GLU A 84 0.07 -11.52 2.12
CA GLU A 84 -1.14 -12.30 1.88
C GLU A 84 -2.06 -12.15 3.09
N SER A 85 -3.35 -11.94 2.82
CA SER A 85 -4.42 -11.81 3.81
C SER A 85 -4.88 -13.16 4.35
#